data_AF-A0A965U1S1-F1
#
_entry.id   AF-A0A965U1S1-F1
#
_cell.length_a   1.000
_cell.length_b   1.000
_cell.length_c   1.000
_cell.angle_alpha   90.00
_cell.angle_beta   90.00
_cell.angle_gamma   90.00
#
_symmetry.space_group_name_H-M   'P 1'
#
loop_
_entity.id
_entity.type
_entity.pdbx_description
1 polymer ?
#
loop_
_entity_poly.entity_id
_entity_poly.type
_entity_poly.pdbx_seq_one_letter_code
_entity_poly.pdbx_strand_id
1 'polypeptide(L)'
;MVNGEVVVTQPILGQVDKEALENLRIILNPDTIRNLIDLMFFTSSDKLNTVFLLGPTATGKTSIIRYLSALAGKRFLRVQVNSQTDELDLLGHFMPKGLSISYEQAVAIIREHIETNQISKLQYALSLVLPDNQKQRALDDAGFAKRQIESALYLKKEQSDFIRSIGHILLHGISGVDLVFKKAHFLESLERGDWILLDEINLAREESLGIIYGLLTRGYLDFNGERIYLKANNGMLFAAGNPSSDAGRQLFSEALENRFQVFYTPPMKHSQQAAILFGKYPIEGIGFADIEALVELNSALDRIMQAYRFEGFENERPYPFTIRNMENILQNTIKRLSQSQNTLTPQEALLKEIFIEYNDILKRSPKNTPLLIDHIKASFKNDIEIPGINLGFTEEGSSFDGISLPQPEVVPSNKSLIPTKDMVDLILTEQTLDDTRAILYGFNNKRRPVMLLGQTAGGKTDTVANTARILNWQYRSENLRDTPLSSLIGTYQRDHNTGILSFKEGILIEAMKNGYCLVLEEINFMDTGLLEVISEWIDEGHFTNPKTHEEVSIHPDFRLFATLNPIQGVTRLSLGRNTLPA
;
A
#
# COMPACT_ATOMS: atom_id res chain seq x y z
N MET A 1 -14.40 21.98 29.02
CA MET A 1 -13.28 22.73 29.63
C MET A 1 -13.79 23.40 30.90
N VAL A 2 -13.39 22.88 32.07
CA VAL A 2 -13.48 23.59 33.35
C VAL A 2 -12.07 23.52 33.93
N ASN A 3 -11.48 24.67 34.30
CA ASN A 3 -10.11 24.79 34.84
C ASN A 3 -8.96 24.28 33.95
N GLY A 4 -9.06 24.41 32.63
CA GLY A 4 -7.99 23.99 31.72
C GLY A 4 -7.88 22.48 31.51
N GLU A 5 -8.74 21.68 32.17
CA GLU A 5 -8.94 20.27 31.86
C GLU A 5 -10.14 20.09 30.92
N VAL A 6 -9.94 19.30 29.87
CA VAL A 6 -11.01 18.83 28.99
C VAL A 6 -11.75 17.72 29.73
N VAL A 7 -12.74 18.08 30.54
CA VAL A 7 -13.73 17.12 31.04
C VAL A 7 -14.65 16.77 29.87
N VAL A 8 -14.37 15.65 29.20
CA VAL A 8 -15.29 15.04 28.25
C VAL A 8 -16.37 14.34 29.06
N THR A 9 -17.56 14.93 29.15
CA THR A 9 -18.71 14.21 29.70
C THR A 9 -19.00 13.03 28.78
N GLN A 10 -19.20 11.85 29.38
CA GLN A 10 -19.26 10.53 28.75
C GLN A 10 -20.45 10.17 27.82
N PRO A 11 -21.45 10.98 27.41
CA PRO A 11 -22.56 10.39 26.65
C PRO A 11 -22.24 10.03 25.18
N ILE A 12 -21.13 10.49 24.61
CA ILE A 12 -20.92 10.50 23.13
C ILE A 12 -19.72 9.67 22.67
N LEU A 13 -18.70 9.48 23.51
CA LEU A 13 -17.56 8.62 23.19
C LEU A 13 -17.85 7.21 23.70
N GLY A 14 -17.71 6.21 22.83
CA GLY A 14 -17.70 4.80 23.22
C GLY A 14 -16.49 4.46 24.11
N GLN A 15 -16.24 3.16 24.32
CA GLN A 15 -14.99 2.75 24.98
C GLN A 15 -13.80 3.17 24.12
N VAL A 16 -12.97 4.07 24.66
CA VAL A 16 -11.74 4.53 24.02
C VAL A 16 -10.88 3.33 23.59
N ASP A 17 -10.50 3.32 22.31
CA ASP A 17 -9.57 2.32 21.78
C ASP A 17 -8.13 2.73 22.11
N LYS A 18 -7.66 2.30 23.29
CA LYS A 18 -6.32 2.67 23.78
C LYS A 18 -5.20 2.13 22.91
N GLU A 19 -5.36 0.91 22.36
CA GLU A 19 -4.37 0.29 21.50
C GLU A 19 -4.24 1.07 20.18
N ALA A 20 -5.37 1.47 19.57
CA ALA A 20 -5.35 2.31 18.39
C ALA A 20 -4.68 3.67 18.67
N LEU A 21 -4.96 4.31 19.81
CA LEU A 21 -4.32 5.59 20.17
C LEU A 21 -2.80 5.47 20.34
N GLU A 22 -2.32 4.42 21.00
CA GLU A 22 -0.89 4.14 21.15
C GLU A 22 -0.20 3.92 19.80
N ASN A 23 -0.88 3.23 18.88
CA ASN A 23 -0.37 2.98 17.52
C ASN A 23 -0.33 4.24 16.65
N LEU A 24 -1.24 5.20 16.85
CA LEU A 24 -1.32 6.41 16.01
C LEU A 24 -0.22 7.44 16.30
N ARG A 25 0.37 7.44 17.52
CA ARG A 25 1.49 8.32 17.93
C ARG A 25 1.31 9.78 17.50
N ILE A 26 0.10 10.33 17.62
CA ILE A 26 -0.17 11.73 17.27
C ILE A 26 0.35 12.66 18.35
N ILE A 27 1.11 13.67 17.94
CA ILE A 27 1.59 14.72 18.84
C ILE A 27 0.51 15.80 19.00
N LEU A 28 -0.02 15.89 20.22
CA LEU A 28 -1.05 16.84 20.62
C LEU A 28 -0.43 18.21 20.92
N ASN A 29 -0.12 18.97 19.87
CA ASN A 29 0.22 20.39 20.01
C ASN A 29 -1.06 21.24 20.18
N PRO A 30 -0.95 22.51 20.63
CA PRO A 30 -2.14 23.36 20.87
C PRO A 30 -3.08 23.51 19.68
N ASP A 31 -2.56 23.52 18.45
CA ASP A 31 -3.36 23.65 17.23
C ASP A 31 -4.05 22.32 16.88
N THR A 32 -3.36 21.18 17.01
CA THR A 32 -3.97 19.84 16.87
C THR A 32 -5.07 19.64 17.89
N ILE A 33 -4.86 20.05 19.14
CA ILE A 33 -5.86 19.97 20.21
C ILE A 33 -7.07 20.85 19.86
N ARG A 34 -6.85 22.08 19.37
CA ARG A 34 -7.95 22.95 18.95
C ARG A 34 -8.77 22.31 17.83
N ASN A 35 -8.11 21.81 16.79
CA ASN A 35 -8.78 21.14 15.68
C ASN A 35 -9.56 19.90 16.15
N LEU A 36 -8.99 19.11 17.08
CA LEU A 36 -9.68 17.96 17.68
C LEU A 36 -10.92 18.39 18.45
N ILE A 37 -10.83 19.44 19.27
CA ILE A 37 -11.96 19.97 20.03
C ILE A 37 -13.07 20.44 19.08
N ASP A 38 -12.72 21.19 18.04
CA ASP A 38 -13.68 21.66 17.06
C ASP A 38 -14.37 20.47 16.36
N LEU A 39 -13.61 19.48 15.89
CA LEU A 39 -14.17 18.26 15.31
C LEU A 39 -15.03 17.47 16.31
N MET A 40 -14.62 17.35 17.57
CA MET A 40 -15.40 16.71 18.63
C MET A 40 -16.77 17.36 18.82
N PHE A 41 -16.83 18.70 18.82
CA PHE A 41 -18.10 19.41 18.94
C PHE A 41 -19.06 19.10 17.79
N PHE A 42 -18.55 19.03 16.55
CA PHE A 42 -19.39 18.74 15.38
C PHE A 42 -19.81 17.28 15.30
N THR A 43 -18.94 16.36 15.69
CA THR A 43 -19.22 14.91 15.73
C THR A 43 -20.21 14.53 16.85
N SER A 44 -20.35 15.39 17.86
CA SER A 44 -21.28 15.23 18.98
C SER A 44 -22.73 15.64 18.71
N SER A 45 -23.07 16.06 17.48
CA SER A 45 -24.39 16.59 17.16
C SER A 45 -25.37 15.54 16.63
N ASP A 46 -26.66 15.69 16.98
CA ASP A 46 -27.76 14.84 16.50
C ASP A 46 -28.11 15.04 15.02
N LYS A 47 -27.63 16.10 14.35
CA LYS A 47 -27.81 16.29 12.89
C LYS A 47 -26.80 15.48 12.07
N LEU A 48 -27.17 15.05 10.86
CA LEU A 48 -26.22 14.44 9.89
C LEU A 48 -25.13 15.47 9.58
N ASN A 49 -24.04 15.40 10.34
CA ASN A 49 -22.90 16.29 10.20
C ASN A 49 -21.83 15.53 9.43
N THR A 50 -21.64 15.95 8.20
CA THR A 50 -20.59 15.52 7.30
C THR A 50 -19.49 16.57 7.37
N VAL A 51 -18.25 16.15 7.58
CA VAL A 51 -17.12 17.05 7.80
C VAL A 51 -16.17 16.97 6.62
N PHE A 52 -15.75 18.11 6.07
CA PHE A 52 -14.74 18.15 5.01
C PHE A 52 -13.50 18.91 5.47
N LEU A 53 -12.36 18.21 5.56
CA LEU A 53 -11.08 18.80 5.89
C LEU A 53 -10.38 19.22 4.60
N LEU A 54 -10.22 20.53 4.43
CA LEU A 54 -9.55 21.12 3.27
C LEU A 54 -8.24 21.77 3.69
N GLY A 55 -7.12 21.36 3.09
CA GLY A 55 -5.82 21.94 3.39
C GLY A 55 -4.71 21.28 2.59
N PRO A 56 -3.46 21.78 2.62
CA PRO A 56 -2.34 21.17 1.90
C PRO A 56 -2.09 19.70 2.29
N THR A 57 -1.33 18.98 1.46
CA THR A 57 -0.84 17.63 1.79
C THR A 57 0.00 17.63 3.06
N ALA A 58 0.07 16.49 3.75
CA ALA A 58 0.86 16.30 4.98
C ALA A 58 0.49 17.21 6.16
N THR A 59 -0.72 17.78 6.20
CA THR A 59 -1.23 18.59 7.34
C THR A 59 -1.93 17.77 8.43
N GLY A 60 -1.96 16.44 8.31
CA GLY A 60 -2.52 15.54 9.32
C GLY A 60 -4.04 15.33 9.25
N LYS A 61 -4.70 15.68 8.13
CA LYS A 61 -6.16 15.54 7.92
C LYS A 61 -6.66 14.11 8.15
N THR A 62 -5.99 13.12 7.59
CA THR A 62 -6.34 11.70 7.75
C THR A 62 -6.05 11.23 9.18
N SER A 63 -4.89 11.63 9.73
CA SER A 63 -4.45 11.26 11.08
C SER A 63 -5.38 11.78 12.16
N ILE A 64 -5.86 13.03 12.07
CA ILE A 64 -6.72 13.64 13.10
C ILE A 64 -8.10 12.97 13.17
N ILE A 65 -8.69 12.58 12.03
CA ILE A 65 -9.96 11.84 12.01
C ILE A 65 -9.78 10.43 12.55
N ARG A 66 -8.70 9.76 12.17
CA ARG A 66 -8.36 8.43 12.70
C ARG A 66 -8.19 8.47 14.22
N TYR A 67 -7.49 9.48 14.75
CA TYR A 67 -7.37 9.69 16.20
C TYR A 67 -8.70 9.92 16.88
N LEU A 68 -9.53 10.77 16.28
CA LEU A 68 -10.84 11.10 16.82
C LEU A 68 -11.76 9.88 16.86
N SER A 69 -11.71 9.01 15.84
CA SER A 69 -12.46 7.75 15.84
C SER A 69 -12.02 6.80 16.95
N ALA A 70 -10.71 6.69 17.21
CA ALA A 70 -10.17 5.89 18.31
C ALA A 70 -10.58 6.45 19.69
N LEU A 71 -10.55 7.78 19.86
CA LEU A 71 -11.11 8.44 21.05
C LEU A 71 -12.61 8.16 21.22
N ALA A 72 -13.36 8.08 20.12
CA ALA A 72 -14.78 7.77 20.13
C ALA A 72 -15.09 6.28 20.29
N GLY A 73 -14.09 5.40 20.30
CA GLY A 73 -14.30 3.94 20.32
C GLY A 73 -15.00 3.43 19.05
N LYS A 74 -14.77 4.11 17.92
CA LYS A 74 -15.41 3.84 16.64
C LYS A 74 -14.41 3.23 15.68
N ARG A 75 -14.84 2.19 14.96
CA ARG A 75 -14.06 1.65 13.85
C ARG A 75 -13.90 2.74 12.78
N PHE A 76 -12.76 2.70 12.12
CA PHE A 76 -12.37 3.68 11.12
C PHE A 76 -12.10 2.99 9.78
N LEU A 77 -12.73 3.48 8.72
CA LEU A 77 -12.42 3.10 7.35
C LEU A 77 -11.91 4.34 6.61
N ARG A 78 -10.72 4.25 6.03
CA ARG A 78 -10.28 5.20 4.99
C ARG A 78 -10.62 4.60 3.63
N VAL A 79 -11.33 5.38 2.82
CA VAL A 79 -11.58 5.07 1.42
C VAL A 79 -10.78 6.07 0.60
N GLN A 80 -9.73 5.61 -0.08
CA GLN A 80 -9.00 6.44 -1.03
C GLN A 80 -9.83 6.55 -2.31
N VAL A 81 -10.27 7.76 -2.64
CA VAL A 81 -11.09 8.00 -3.82
C VAL A 81 -10.23 8.56 -4.94
N ASN A 82 -10.39 8.02 -6.14
CA ASN A 82 -9.65 8.48 -7.31
C ASN A 82 -10.49 8.41 -8.59
N SER A 83 -9.83 8.69 -9.72
CA SER A 83 -10.45 8.74 -11.04
C SER A 83 -10.69 7.35 -11.64
N GLN A 84 -10.57 6.28 -10.87
CA GLN A 84 -10.90 4.90 -11.23
C GLN A 84 -11.91 4.24 -10.32
N THR A 85 -12.00 4.69 -9.06
CA THR A 85 -13.00 4.23 -8.10
C THR A 85 -14.40 4.26 -8.73
N ASP A 86 -15.04 3.09 -8.81
CA ASP A 86 -16.38 2.93 -9.39
C ASP A 86 -17.40 2.41 -8.37
N GLU A 87 -18.62 2.12 -8.84
CA GLU A 87 -19.70 1.59 -8.01
C GLU A 87 -19.35 0.25 -7.33
N LEU A 88 -18.57 -0.60 -8.00
CA LEU A 88 -18.19 -1.92 -7.48
C LEU A 88 -17.22 -1.79 -6.31
N ASP A 89 -16.33 -0.78 -6.36
CA ASP A 89 -15.39 -0.50 -5.27
C ASP A 89 -16.11 0.03 -4.00
N LEU A 90 -17.24 0.74 -4.16
CA LEU A 90 -18.01 1.28 -3.04
C LEU A 90 -19.08 0.32 -2.53
N LEU A 91 -19.81 -0.34 -3.42
CA LEU A 91 -20.97 -1.16 -3.05
C LEU A 91 -20.63 -2.66 -2.99
N GLY A 92 -19.70 -3.10 -3.83
CA GLY A 92 -19.30 -4.50 -3.97
C GLY A 92 -19.67 -5.09 -5.32
N HIS A 93 -19.25 -6.33 -5.54
CA HIS A 93 -19.45 -7.04 -6.80
C HIS A 93 -19.79 -8.51 -6.59
N PHE A 94 -20.32 -9.11 -7.65
CA PHE A 94 -20.51 -10.55 -7.70
C PHE A 94 -19.19 -11.25 -8.00
N MET A 95 -18.85 -12.23 -7.16
CA MET A 95 -17.65 -13.03 -7.28
C MET A 95 -18.01 -14.50 -7.49
N PRO A 96 -17.20 -15.25 -8.24
CA PRO A 96 -17.30 -16.70 -8.26
C PRO A 96 -17.19 -17.25 -6.84
N LYS A 97 -18.25 -17.90 -6.37
CA LYS A 97 -18.22 -18.77 -5.21
C LYS A 97 -17.44 -20.01 -5.64
N GLY A 98 -16.47 -20.43 -4.82
CA GLY A 98 -15.86 -21.75 -4.96
C GLY A 98 -16.90 -22.86 -4.77
N LEU A 99 -16.46 -24.07 -4.40
CA LEU A 99 -17.36 -25.20 -4.15
C LEU A 99 -18.46 -24.86 -3.12
N SER A 100 -19.65 -24.52 -3.62
CA SER A 100 -20.77 -24.00 -2.84
C SER A 100 -21.53 -25.08 -2.08
N ILE A 101 -21.33 -26.34 -2.48
CA ILE A 101 -21.99 -27.51 -1.91
C ILE A 101 -21.09 -28.20 -0.88
N SER A 102 -21.72 -28.69 0.19
CA SER A 102 -21.09 -29.59 1.15
C SER A 102 -20.76 -30.93 0.51
N TYR A 103 -19.84 -31.68 1.11
CA TYR A 103 -19.53 -33.05 0.67
C TYR A 103 -20.80 -33.91 0.69
N GLU A 104 -21.62 -33.82 1.74
CA GLU A 104 -22.86 -34.58 1.89
C GLU A 104 -23.86 -34.29 0.78
N GLN A 105 -24.04 -33.01 0.40
CA GLN A 105 -24.89 -32.61 -0.72
C GLN A 105 -24.35 -33.16 -2.04
N ALA A 106 -23.05 -33.05 -2.27
CA ALA A 106 -22.42 -33.57 -3.48
C ALA A 106 -22.62 -35.08 -3.65
N VAL A 107 -22.45 -35.84 -2.56
CA VAL A 107 -22.69 -37.28 -2.55
C VAL A 107 -24.15 -37.60 -2.86
N ALA A 108 -25.11 -36.86 -2.29
CA ALA A 108 -26.53 -37.07 -2.56
C ALA A 108 -26.86 -36.87 -4.05
N ILE A 109 -26.37 -35.78 -4.65
CA ILE A 109 -26.58 -35.45 -6.07
C ILE A 109 -25.95 -36.51 -6.97
N ILE A 110 -24.72 -36.94 -6.67
CA ILE A 110 -24.01 -37.97 -7.45
C ILE A 110 -24.76 -39.30 -7.37
N ARG A 111 -25.21 -39.71 -6.16
CA ARG A 111 -25.98 -40.95 -5.97
C ARG A 111 -27.28 -40.91 -6.75
N GLU A 112 -28.02 -39.80 -6.71
CA GLU A 112 -29.24 -39.62 -7.49
C GLU A 112 -28.97 -39.80 -9.00
N HIS A 113 -27.88 -39.23 -9.54
CA HIS A 113 -27.52 -39.39 -10.95
C HIS A 113 -27.10 -40.83 -11.31
N ILE A 114 -26.48 -41.56 -10.38
CA ILE A 114 -26.16 -42.99 -10.54
C ILE A 114 -27.45 -43.82 -10.54
N GLU A 115 -28.37 -43.56 -9.59
CA GLU A 115 -29.64 -44.28 -9.43
C GLU A 115 -30.60 -44.03 -10.59
N THR A 116 -30.66 -42.80 -11.09
CA THR A 116 -31.49 -42.41 -12.25
C THR A 116 -30.83 -42.72 -13.61
N ASN A 117 -29.69 -43.42 -13.61
CA ASN A 117 -28.95 -43.85 -14.80
C ASN A 117 -28.55 -42.69 -15.75
N GLN A 118 -28.29 -41.49 -15.22
CA GLN A 118 -27.85 -40.32 -15.99
C GLN A 118 -26.33 -40.33 -16.24
N ILE A 119 -25.83 -41.45 -16.77
CA ILE A 119 -24.39 -41.73 -16.88
C ILE A 119 -23.66 -40.70 -17.74
N SER A 120 -24.25 -40.20 -18.83
CA SER A 120 -23.60 -39.22 -19.70
C SER A 120 -23.28 -37.90 -18.99
N LYS A 121 -24.10 -37.47 -18.02
CA LYS A 121 -23.81 -36.29 -17.20
C LYS A 121 -22.67 -36.55 -16.23
N LEU A 122 -22.61 -37.74 -15.64
CA LEU A 122 -21.50 -38.16 -14.77
C LEU A 122 -20.18 -38.24 -15.52
N GLN A 123 -20.17 -38.87 -16.70
CA GLN A 123 -19.01 -38.94 -17.59
C GLN A 123 -18.50 -37.56 -17.96
N TYR A 124 -19.44 -36.68 -18.32
CA TYR A 124 -19.13 -35.32 -18.69
C TYR A 124 -18.58 -34.50 -17.51
N ALA A 125 -19.24 -34.53 -16.35
CA ALA A 125 -18.77 -33.87 -15.14
C ALA A 125 -17.38 -34.38 -14.71
N LEU A 126 -17.16 -35.69 -14.73
CA LEU A 126 -15.88 -36.31 -14.44
C LEU A 126 -14.78 -35.88 -15.42
N SER A 127 -15.10 -35.76 -16.71
CA SER A 127 -14.13 -35.32 -17.74
C SER A 127 -13.60 -33.90 -17.51
N LEU A 128 -14.34 -33.05 -16.79
CA LEU A 128 -13.92 -31.67 -16.49
C LEU A 128 -12.99 -31.57 -15.29
N VAL A 129 -12.92 -32.61 -14.46
CA VAL A 129 -12.18 -32.63 -13.20
C VAL A 129 -10.95 -33.55 -13.30
N LEU A 130 -10.93 -34.48 -14.24
CA LEU A 130 -9.78 -35.37 -14.47
C LEU A 130 -8.64 -34.71 -15.28
N PRO A 131 -7.39 -35.18 -15.12
CA PRO A 131 -6.25 -34.76 -15.93
C PRO A 131 -6.47 -35.00 -17.44
N ASP A 132 -5.82 -34.20 -18.29
CA ASP A 132 -6.03 -34.19 -19.75
C ASP A 132 -5.93 -35.57 -20.41
N ASN A 133 -5.01 -36.42 -19.94
CA ASN A 133 -4.82 -37.78 -20.47
C ASN A 133 -5.96 -38.76 -20.14
N GLN A 134 -6.88 -38.39 -19.25
CA GLN A 134 -8.02 -39.23 -18.84
C GLN A 134 -9.38 -38.65 -19.26
N LYS A 135 -9.45 -37.39 -19.73
CA LYS A 135 -10.71 -36.72 -20.10
C LYS A 135 -11.48 -37.47 -21.18
N GLN A 136 -10.80 -37.83 -22.27
CA GLN A 136 -11.42 -38.56 -23.38
C GLN A 136 -11.91 -39.94 -22.94
N ARG A 137 -11.13 -40.64 -22.11
CA ARG A 137 -11.51 -41.94 -21.55
C ARG A 137 -12.74 -41.85 -20.64
N ALA A 138 -12.90 -40.76 -19.89
CA ALA A 138 -14.10 -40.53 -19.08
C ALA A 138 -15.36 -40.36 -19.94
N LEU A 139 -15.25 -39.69 -21.09
CA LEU A 139 -16.35 -39.52 -22.04
C LEU A 139 -16.71 -40.82 -22.78
N ASP A 140 -15.70 -41.64 -23.12
CA ASP A 140 -15.89 -42.83 -23.96
C ASP A 140 -16.23 -44.11 -23.16
N ASP A 141 -15.79 -44.22 -21.90
CA ASP A 141 -15.96 -45.42 -21.06
C ASP A 141 -16.80 -45.12 -19.80
N ALA A 142 -18.10 -45.45 -19.88
CA ALA A 142 -19.04 -45.32 -18.77
C ALA A 142 -18.65 -46.14 -17.53
N GLY A 143 -18.04 -47.32 -17.72
CA GLY A 143 -17.61 -48.19 -16.64
C GLY A 143 -16.37 -47.66 -15.92
N PHE A 144 -15.46 -47.00 -16.66
CA PHE A 144 -14.37 -46.23 -16.06
C PHE A 144 -14.92 -45.06 -15.22
N ALA A 145 -15.84 -44.27 -15.77
CA ALA A 145 -16.38 -43.12 -15.06
C ALA A 145 -17.08 -43.50 -13.75
N LYS A 146 -17.93 -44.54 -13.80
CA LYS A 146 -18.62 -45.04 -12.62
C LYS A 146 -17.65 -45.55 -11.54
N ARG A 147 -16.64 -46.34 -11.93
CA ARG A 147 -15.63 -46.85 -10.97
C ARG A 147 -14.82 -45.75 -10.32
N GLN A 148 -14.42 -44.73 -11.09
CA GLN A 148 -13.68 -43.58 -10.54
C GLN A 148 -14.51 -42.84 -9.49
N ILE A 149 -15.74 -42.49 -9.83
CA ILE A 149 -16.65 -41.78 -8.91
C ILE A 149 -16.96 -42.63 -7.67
N GLU A 150 -17.31 -43.91 -7.86
CA GLU A 150 -17.59 -44.82 -6.74
C GLU A 150 -16.38 -44.98 -5.83
N SER A 151 -15.17 -45.15 -6.38
CA SER A 151 -13.94 -45.24 -5.58
C SER A 151 -13.68 -43.97 -4.75
N ALA A 152 -13.92 -42.80 -5.35
CA ALA A 152 -13.75 -41.51 -4.69
C ALA A 152 -14.77 -41.29 -3.54
N LEU A 153 -15.99 -41.81 -3.68
CA LEU A 153 -17.02 -41.77 -2.63
C LEU A 153 -16.64 -42.59 -1.37
N TYR A 154 -15.78 -43.60 -1.50
CA TYR A 154 -15.32 -44.42 -0.37
C TYR A 154 -14.18 -43.77 0.43
N LEU A 155 -13.37 -42.89 -0.18
CA LEU A 155 -12.14 -42.35 0.42
C LEU A 155 -12.34 -41.06 1.25
N LYS A 156 -13.59 -40.60 1.42
CA LYS A 156 -14.14 -39.50 2.26
C LYS A 156 -13.29 -38.25 2.57
N LYS A 157 -12.09 -38.34 3.13
CA LYS A 157 -11.28 -37.19 3.56
C LYS A 157 -10.26 -36.69 2.54
N GLU A 158 -9.66 -37.57 1.73
CA GLU A 158 -8.57 -37.18 0.82
C GLU A 158 -9.06 -36.65 -0.54
N GLN A 159 -10.32 -36.89 -0.89
CA GLN A 159 -10.92 -36.51 -2.19
C GLN A 159 -12.21 -35.68 -2.04
N SER A 160 -12.34 -34.96 -0.93
CA SER A 160 -13.54 -34.16 -0.63
C SER A 160 -13.84 -33.15 -1.75
N ASP A 161 -12.83 -32.41 -2.22
CA ASP A 161 -13.04 -31.38 -3.24
C ASP A 161 -13.32 -31.97 -4.63
N PHE A 162 -12.72 -33.13 -4.96
CA PHE A 162 -13.02 -33.85 -6.20
C PHE A 162 -14.51 -34.26 -6.28
N ILE A 163 -15.05 -34.83 -5.20
CA ILE A 163 -16.46 -35.21 -5.13
C ILE A 163 -17.38 -33.99 -5.14
N ARG A 164 -17.02 -32.94 -4.38
CA ARG A 164 -17.78 -31.69 -4.37
C ARG A 164 -17.79 -31.03 -5.75
N SER A 165 -16.70 -31.10 -6.52
CA SER A 165 -16.63 -30.61 -7.89
C SER A 165 -17.59 -31.31 -8.83
N ILE A 166 -17.61 -32.65 -8.79
CA ILE A 166 -18.54 -33.43 -9.61
C ILE A 166 -19.99 -33.11 -9.22
N GLY A 167 -20.31 -33.09 -7.93
CA GLY A 167 -21.66 -32.74 -7.46
C GLY A 167 -22.08 -31.33 -7.87
N HIS A 168 -21.14 -30.37 -7.85
CA HIS A 168 -21.40 -28.97 -8.22
C HIS A 168 -21.70 -28.84 -9.70
N ILE A 169 -20.89 -29.47 -10.56
CA ILE A 169 -21.10 -29.50 -12.02
C ILE A 169 -22.43 -30.17 -12.38
N LEU A 170 -22.82 -31.24 -11.66
CA LEU A 170 -24.11 -31.92 -11.91
C LEU A 170 -25.31 -31.06 -11.51
N LEU A 171 -25.18 -30.26 -10.44
CA LEU A 171 -26.26 -29.41 -9.94
C LEU A 171 -26.43 -28.13 -10.77
N HIS A 172 -25.32 -27.48 -11.14
CA HIS A 172 -25.32 -26.14 -11.74
C HIS A 172 -24.92 -26.12 -13.22
N GLY A 173 -24.39 -27.23 -13.77
CA GLY A 173 -23.85 -27.30 -15.12
C GLY A 173 -22.47 -26.65 -15.27
N ILE A 174 -21.90 -26.68 -16.49
CA ILE A 174 -20.56 -26.11 -16.81
C ILE A 174 -20.55 -24.59 -16.66
N SER A 175 -21.69 -23.99 -16.97
CA SER A 175 -21.94 -22.55 -16.93
C SER A 175 -22.21 -22.05 -15.52
N GLY A 176 -22.43 -22.97 -14.57
CA GLY A 176 -22.84 -22.70 -13.20
C GLY A 176 -21.70 -22.16 -12.37
N VAL A 177 -21.26 -20.93 -12.64
CA VAL A 177 -20.51 -20.17 -11.63
C VAL A 177 -21.56 -19.67 -10.65
N ASP A 178 -21.63 -20.30 -9.47
CA ASP A 178 -22.39 -19.69 -8.39
C ASP A 178 -21.74 -18.36 -8.07
N LEU A 179 -22.51 -17.28 -8.17
CA LEU A 179 -22.02 -15.96 -7.82
C LEU A 179 -22.46 -15.64 -6.40
N VAL A 180 -21.55 -15.11 -5.61
CA VAL A 180 -21.87 -14.49 -4.32
C VAL A 180 -21.61 -13.01 -4.46
N PHE A 181 -22.60 -12.21 -4.07
CA PHE A 181 -22.37 -10.80 -3.90
C PHE A 181 -21.48 -10.59 -2.67
N LYS A 182 -20.28 -10.08 -2.88
CA LYS A 182 -19.41 -9.64 -1.80
C LYS A 182 -19.53 -8.13 -1.67
N LYS A 183 -20.01 -7.68 -0.51
CA LYS A 183 -20.10 -6.24 -0.19
C LYS A 183 -18.69 -5.67 -0.13
N ALA A 184 -18.52 -4.47 -0.67
CA ALA A 184 -17.28 -3.73 -0.48
C ALA A 184 -17.20 -3.16 0.95
N HIS A 185 -16.00 -2.85 1.41
CA HIS A 185 -15.78 -2.35 2.77
C HIS A 185 -16.52 -1.06 3.08
N PHE A 186 -16.71 -0.18 2.09
CA PHE A 186 -17.51 1.03 2.26
C PHE A 186 -18.96 0.70 2.64
N LEU A 187 -19.63 -0.18 1.88
CA LEU A 187 -21.00 -0.63 2.19
C LEU A 187 -21.09 -1.34 3.55
N GLU A 188 -20.15 -2.26 3.85
CA GLU A 188 -20.12 -2.93 5.17
C GLU A 188 -19.97 -1.94 6.32
N SER A 189 -19.13 -0.91 6.14
CA SER A 189 -18.86 0.12 7.15
C SER A 189 -20.07 1.02 7.36
N LEU A 190 -20.80 1.37 6.29
CA LEU A 190 -22.08 2.08 6.38
C LEU A 190 -23.10 1.28 7.20
N GLU A 191 -23.23 -0.02 6.93
CA GLU A 191 -24.16 -0.91 7.65
C GLU A 191 -23.81 -1.08 9.13
N ARG A 192 -22.52 -1.08 9.46
CA ARG A 192 -22.04 -1.20 10.86
C ARG A 192 -22.08 0.10 11.65
N GLY A 193 -22.11 1.25 10.97
CA GLY A 193 -22.00 2.56 11.61
C GLY A 193 -20.56 2.93 11.97
N ASP A 194 -19.62 2.54 11.13
CA ASP A 194 -18.22 2.91 11.26
C ASP A 194 -18.03 4.39 10.87
N TRP A 195 -16.87 4.95 11.25
CA TRP A 195 -16.46 6.28 10.81
C TRP A 195 -15.69 6.15 9.50
N ILE A 196 -16.18 6.78 8.45
CA ILE A 196 -15.65 6.64 7.09
C ILE A 196 -15.02 7.96 6.67
N LEU A 197 -13.77 7.93 6.22
CA LEU A 197 -13.08 9.06 5.60
C LEU A 197 -12.94 8.81 4.09
N LEU A 198 -13.56 9.68 3.29
CA LEU A 198 -13.37 9.77 1.85
C LEU A 198 -12.15 10.66 1.58
N ASP A 199 -10.99 10.04 1.37
CA ASP A 199 -9.74 10.73 1.10
C ASP A 199 -9.60 11.03 -0.39
N GLU A 200 -9.10 12.22 -0.73
CA GLU A 200 -9.00 12.72 -2.11
C GLU A 200 -10.32 12.66 -2.93
N ILE A 201 -11.46 12.87 -2.27
CA ILE A 201 -12.80 12.87 -2.90
C ILE A 201 -12.91 13.77 -4.15
N ASN A 202 -12.05 14.78 -4.27
CA ASN A 202 -11.97 15.66 -5.43
C ASN A 202 -11.46 14.97 -6.73
N LEU A 203 -10.97 13.73 -6.63
CA LEU A 203 -10.52 12.92 -7.76
C LEU A 203 -11.58 11.90 -8.22
N ALA A 204 -12.71 11.80 -7.51
CA ALA A 204 -13.76 10.83 -7.77
C ALA A 204 -14.36 10.93 -9.18
N ARG A 205 -14.70 9.79 -9.78
CA ARG A 205 -15.53 9.73 -11.00
C ARG A 205 -16.99 10.10 -10.73
N GLU A 206 -17.71 10.47 -11.78
CA GLU A 206 -19.13 10.88 -11.70
C GLU A 206 -20.03 9.80 -11.08
N GLU A 207 -19.79 8.51 -11.37
CA GLU A 207 -20.58 7.40 -10.85
C GLU A 207 -20.44 7.26 -9.33
N SER A 208 -19.19 7.25 -8.85
CA SER A 208 -18.86 7.20 -7.41
C SER A 208 -19.33 8.45 -6.67
N LEU A 209 -19.21 9.62 -7.30
CA LEU A 209 -19.78 10.86 -6.77
C LEU A 209 -21.29 10.80 -6.67
N GLY A 210 -21.99 10.15 -7.61
CA GLY A 210 -23.44 9.97 -7.54
C GLY A 210 -23.88 9.22 -6.27
N ILE A 211 -23.17 8.14 -5.93
CA ILE A 211 -23.40 7.33 -4.72
C ILE A 211 -23.15 8.18 -3.46
N ILE A 212 -21.99 8.82 -3.40
CA ILE A 212 -21.59 9.67 -2.26
C ILE A 212 -22.57 10.84 -2.10
N TYR A 213 -22.94 11.51 -3.20
CA TYR A 213 -23.88 12.62 -3.20
C TYR A 213 -25.28 12.20 -2.74
N GLY A 214 -25.74 11.01 -3.16
CA GLY A 214 -26.99 10.42 -2.70
C GLY A 214 -27.01 10.24 -1.18
N LEU A 215 -25.94 9.65 -0.64
CA LEU A 215 -25.77 9.46 0.80
C LEU A 215 -25.72 10.79 1.56
N LEU A 216 -24.93 11.76 1.09
CA LEU A 216 -24.81 13.10 1.70
C LEU A 216 -26.12 13.87 1.71
N THR A 217 -26.92 13.72 0.65
CA THR A 217 -28.17 14.48 0.49
C THR A 217 -29.34 13.84 1.26
N ARG A 218 -29.43 12.50 1.27
CA ARG A 218 -30.56 11.77 1.84
C ARG A 218 -30.30 11.29 3.27
N GLY A 219 -29.03 11.16 3.67
CA GLY A 219 -28.61 10.55 4.94
C GLY A 219 -28.68 9.01 4.95
N TYR A 220 -29.01 8.41 3.80
CA TYR A 220 -29.05 6.97 3.60
C TYR A 220 -28.68 6.60 2.17
N LEU A 221 -28.25 5.35 1.99
CA LEU A 221 -28.02 4.73 0.69
C LEU A 221 -29.17 3.75 0.39
N ASP A 222 -29.74 3.80 -0.81
CA ASP A 222 -30.67 2.77 -1.30
C ASP A 222 -29.84 1.64 -1.94
N PHE A 223 -29.89 0.43 -1.36
CA PHE A 223 -29.17 -0.74 -1.89
C PHE A 223 -30.06 -1.98 -1.82
N ASN A 224 -30.26 -2.67 -2.94
CA ASN A 224 -31.13 -3.85 -3.06
C ASN A 224 -32.57 -3.68 -2.50
N GLY A 225 -33.12 -2.47 -2.58
CA GLY A 225 -34.46 -2.16 -2.06
C GLY A 225 -34.51 -1.88 -0.55
N GLU A 226 -33.36 -1.93 0.12
CA GLU A 226 -33.21 -1.56 1.53
C GLU A 226 -32.55 -0.19 1.66
N ARG A 227 -32.91 0.55 2.72
CA ARG A 227 -32.30 1.83 3.06
C ARG A 227 -31.28 1.62 4.16
N ILE A 228 -30.03 1.91 3.85
CA ILE A 228 -28.91 1.82 4.79
C ILE A 228 -28.63 3.22 5.33
N TYR A 229 -28.95 3.44 6.60
CA TYR A 229 -28.80 4.73 7.26
C TYR A 229 -27.47 4.78 8.04
N LEU A 230 -26.53 5.61 7.60
CA LEU A 230 -25.25 5.80 8.28
C LEU A 230 -25.43 6.20 9.76
N LYS A 231 -26.38 7.10 10.02
CA LYS A 231 -26.58 7.67 11.35
C LYS A 231 -27.32 6.78 12.33
N ALA A 232 -28.11 5.81 11.86
CA ALA A 232 -28.85 4.89 12.74
C ALA A 232 -27.90 4.08 13.64
N ASN A 233 -26.65 3.93 13.23
CA ASN A 233 -25.61 3.18 13.93
C ASN A 233 -24.52 4.09 14.53
N ASN A 234 -24.79 5.40 14.70
CA ASN A 234 -23.81 6.40 15.13
C ASN A 234 -22.55 6.45 14.24
N GLY A 235 -22.73 6.17 12.94
CA GLY A 235 -21.68 6.31 11.94
C GLY A 235 -21.53 7.76 11.48
N MET A 236 -20.36 8.08 10.95
CA MET A 236 -20.01 9.43 10.48
C MET A 236 -19.24 9.38 9.17
N LEU A 237 -19.47 10.38 8.34
CA LEU A 237 -18.78 10.54 7.06
C LEU A 237 -17.93 11.80 7.09
N PHE A 238 -16.65 11.59 6.83
CA PHE A 238 -15.64 12.63 6.68
C PHE A 238 -15.17 12.64 5.23
N ALA A 239 -14.73 13.78 4.76
CA ALA A 239 -13.98 13.94 3.53
C ALA A 239 -12.66 14.66 3.83
N ALA A 240 -11.63 14.36 3.06
CA ALA A 240 -10.39 15.11 3.06
C ALA A 240 -9.98 15.45 1.63
N GLY A 241 -9.45 16.66 1.45
CA GLY A 241 -9.05 17.15 0.13
C GLY A 241 -8.00 18.23 0.23
N ASN A 242 -7.40 18.53 -0.92
CA ASN A 242 -6.46 19.64 -1.05
C ASN A 242 -7.16 20.79 -1.81
N PRO A 243 -6.88 22.06 -1.46
CA PRO A 243 -7.44 23.21 -2.16
C PRO A 243 -6.98 23.26 -3.63
N SER A 244 -7.80 23.90 -4.47
CA SER A 244 -7.76 23.87 -5.95
C SER A 244 -6.53 24.47 -6.64
N SER A 245 -5.48 24.85 -5.91
CA SER A 245 -4.25 25.42 -6.46
C SER A 245 -3.20 24.38 -6.89
N ASP A 246 -3.40 23.09 -6.59
CA ASP A 246 -2.48 22.02 -6.97
C ASP A 246 -2.77 21.49 -8.39
N ALA A 247 -1.73 21.43 -9.23
CA ALA A 247 -1.84 21.03 -10.63
C ALA A 247 -2.49 19.64 -10.80
N GLY A 248 -3.52 19.57 -11.65
CA GLY A 248 -4.19 18.33 -12.06
C GLY A 248 -5.43 17.94 -11.23
N ARG A 249 -5.81 18.71 -10.21
CA ARG A 249 -7.01 18.44 -9.39
C ARG A 249 -8.22 19.24 -9.86
N GLN A 250 -9.37 18.57 -10.02
CA GLN A 250 -10.63 19.21 -10.41
C GLN A 250 -11.19 20.07 -9.27
N LEU A 251 -11.89 21.15 -9.64
CA LEU A 251 -12.66 21.96 -8.69
C LEU A 251 -13.71 21.05 -8.03
N PHE A 252 -13.72 21.04 -6.69
CA PHE A 252 -14.81 20.44 -5.95
C PHE A 252 -16.11 21.12 -6.37
N SER A 253 -17.16 20.34 -6.72
CA SER A 253 -18.41 20.98 -7.14
C SER A 253 -19.01 21.74 -5.95
N GLU A 254 -19.41 22.98 -6.16
CA GLU A 254 -20.02 23.83 -5.12
C GLU A 254 -21.24 23.14 -4.47
N ALA A 255 -21.98 22.35 -5.27
CA ALA A 255 -23.10 21.56 -4.81
C ALA A 255 -22.70 20.46 -3.81
N LEU A 256 -21.52 19.86 -3.95
CA LEU A 256 -20.99 18.86 -3.03
C LEU A 256 -20.35 19.54 -1.81
N GLU A 257 -19.67 20.68 -1.99
CA GLU A 257 -19.09 21.48 -0.89
C GLU A 257 -20.15 21.91 0.12
N ASN A 258 -21.28 22.40 -0.39
CA ASN A 258 -22.41 22.84 0.43
C ASN A 258 -23.08 21.69 1.22
N ARG A 259 -22.71 20.43 0.97
CA ARG A 259 -23.17 19.28 1.77
C ARG A 259 -22.24 18.93 2.91
N PHE A 260 -21.10 19.60 3.04
CA PHE A 260 -20.17 19.40 4.15
C PHE A 260 -20.05 20.65 5.00
N GLN A 261 -19.80 20.46 6.30
CA GLN A 261 -19.15 21.48 7.09
C GLN A 261 -17.65 21.49 6.74
N VAL A 262 -17.19 22.58 6.13
CA VAL A 262 -15.78 22.71 5.73
C VAL A 262 -14.92 23.19 6.90
N PHE A 263 -13.79 22.51 7.11
CA PHE A 263 -12.74 22.85 8.07
C PHE A 263 -11.43 23.06 7.32
N TYR A 264 -10.91 24.29 7.41
CA TYR A 264 -9.64 24.63 6.78
C TYR A 264 -8.47 24.26 7.68
N THR A 265 -7.58 23.41 7.18
CA THR A 265 -6.34 23.03 7.85
C THR A 265 -5.18 23.84 7.24
N PRO A 266 -4.59 24.79 7.98
CA PRO A 266 -3.48 25.59 7.46
C PRO A 266 -2.22 24.72 7.26
N PRO A 267 -1.26 25.18 6.43
CA PRO A 267 0.06 24.56 6.33
C PRO A 267 0.73 24.47 7.71
N MET A 268 1.45 23.36 7.95
CA MET A 268 2.12 23.11 9.23
C MET A 268 3.32 24.04 9.41
N LYS A 269 3.36 24.76 10.53
CA LYS A 269 4.48 25.66 10.89
C LYS A 269 5.76 24.85 11.16
N HIS A 270 6.93 25.45 10.95
CA HIS A 270 8.22 24.79 11.22
C HIS A 270 8.33 24.29 12.67
N SER A 271 7.93 25.11 13.66
CA SER A 271 7.96 24.72 15.07
C SER A 271 7.05 23.54 15.39
N GLN A 272 5.91 23.40 14.67
CA GLN A 272 5.02 22.24 14.81
C GLN A 272 5.65 20.99 14.20
N GLN A 273 6.27 21.11 13.01
CA GLN A 273 7.01 20.00 12.39
C GLN A 273 8.13 19.52 13.32
N ALA A 274 8.90 20.45 13.89
CA ALA A 274 9.97 20.11 14.82
C ALA A 274 9.44 19.42 16.09
N ALA A 275 8.34 19.91 16.68
CA ALA A 275 7.71 19.26 17.82
C ALA A 275 7.19 17.85 17.51
N ILE A 276 6.65 17.64 16.30
CA ILE A 276 6.20 16.32 15.85
C ILE A 276 7.38 15.36 15.71
N LEU A 277 8.43 15.79 15.01
CA LEU A 277 9.62 14.97 14.77
C LEU A 277 10.36 14.64 16.07
N PHE A 278 10.57 15.63 16.94
CA PHE A 278 11.22 15.45 18.24
C PHE A 278 10.43 14.51 19.16
N GLY A 279 9.09 14.63 19.18
CA GLY A 279 8.23 13.75 19.97
C GLY A 279 8.16 12.32 19.43
N LYS A 280 8.18 12.14 18.10
CA LYS A 280 8.04 10.83 17.45
C LYS A 280 9.34 10.03 17.38
N TYR A 281 10.48 10.73 17.29
CA TYR A 281 11.81 10.14 17.15
C TYR A 281 12.79 10.69 18.21
N PRO A 282 12.57 10.39 19.51
CA PRO A 282 13.49 10.82 20.55
C PRO A 282 14.85 10.11 20.39
N ILE A 283 15.93 10.89 20.32
CA ILE A 283 17.31 10.41 20.22
C ILE A 283 18.12 11.05 21.34
N GLU A 284 18.74 10.24 22.20
CA GLU A 284 19.62 10.75 23.24
C GLU A 284 20.81 11.51 22.62
N GLY A 285 21.05 12.74 23.08
CA GLY A 285 22.09 13.62 22.54
C GLY A 285 21.67 14.48 21.35
N ILE A 286 20.42 14.38 20.86
CA ILE A 286 19.83 15.29 19.87
C ILE A 286 18.72 16.10 20.55
N GLY A 287 18.89 17.41 20.61
CA GLY A 287 17.94 18.33 21.23
C GLY A 287 16.90 18.88 20.27
N PHE A 288 15.93 19.62 20.82
CA PHE A 288 14.90 20.30 20.00
C PHE A 288 15.50 21.27 18.98
N ALA A 289 16.59 21.97 19.35
CA ALA A 289 17.29 22.90 18.46
C ALA A 289 17.92 22.20 17.23
N ASP A 290 18.42 20.97 17.38
CA ASP A 290 18.93 20.19 16.25
C ASP A 290 17.81 19.79 15.28
N ILE A 291 16.63 19.48 15.82
CA ILE A 291 15.43 19.19 15.01
C ILE A 291 14.89 20.45 14.33
N GLU A 292 14.92 21.61 15.00
CA GLU A 292 14.57 22.89 14.36
C GLU A 292 15.53 23.19 13.21
N ALA A 293 16.85 22.99 13.39
CA ALA A 293 17.83 23.14 12.32
C ALA A 293 17.58 22.19 11.14
N LEU A 294 17.16 20.95 11.41
CA LEU A 294 16.76 19.99 10.37
C LEU A 294 15.53 20.48 9.59
N VAL A 295 14.50 21.01 10.26
CA VAL A 295 13.31 21.56 9.60
C VAL A 295 13.64 22.79 8.76
N GLU A 296 14.49 23.69 9.27
CA GLU A 296 14.96 24.86 8.53
C GLU A 296 15.74 24.46 7.27
N LEU A 297 16.65 23.48 7.40
CA LEU A 297 17.41 22.91 6.29
C LEU A 297 16.47 22.31 5.24
N ASN A 298 15.53 21.45 5.64
CA ASN A 298 14.58 20.82 4.72
C ASN A 298 13.79 21.87 3.93
N SER A 299 13.26 22.88 4.62
CA SER A 299 12.51 23.97 3.99
C SER A 299 13.39 24.84 3.07
N ALA A 300 14.67 25.01 3.38
CA ALA A 300 15.61 25.71 2.51
C ALA A 300 15.91 24.92 1.23
N LEU A 301 16.21 23.62 1.37
CA LEU A 301 16.48 22.72 0.25
C LEU A 301 15.25 22.59 -0.67
N ASP A 302 14.05 22.48 -0.10
CA ASP A 302 12.80 22.46 -0.89
C ASP A 302 12.65 23.74 -1.71
N ARG A 303 12.79 24.92 -1.10
CA ARG A 303 12.71 26.20 -1.83
C ARG A 303 13.71 26.30 -2.98
N ILE A 304 14.93 25.78 -2.81
CA ILE A 304 15.98 25.78 -3.84
C ILE A 304 15.64 24.82 -4.96
N MET A 305 15.14 23.62 -4.63
CA MET A 305 14.68 22.61 -5.58
C MET A 305 13.47 23.10 -6.39
N GLN A 306 12.45 23.65 -5.74
CA GLN A 306 11.29 24.24 -6.41
C GLN A 306 11.65 25.42 -7.31
N ALA A 307 12.75 26.13 -7.02
CA ALA A 307 13.28 27.21 -7.84
C ALA A 307 14.23 26.74 -8.95
N TYR A 308 14.39 25.43 -9.16
CA TYR A 308 15.32 24.83 -10.14
C TYR A 308 16.76 25.33 -9.99
N ARG A 309 17.20 25.55 -8.76
CA ARG A 309 18.57 26.04 -8.47
C ARG A 309 19.58 24.92 -8.25
N PHE A 310 19.13 23.66 -8.27
CA PHE A 310 20.00 22.49 -8.39
C PHE A 310 20.11 22.07 -9.86
N GLU A 311 21.31 21.72 -10.32
CA GLU A 311 21.58 21.31 -11.70
C GLU A 311 21.09 19.87 -11.94
N GLY A 312 20.53 19.60 -13.12
CA GLY A 312 20.07 18.27 -13.53
C GLY A 312 18.59 17.98 -13.21
N PHE A 313 17.80 19.03 -12.96
CA PHE A 313 16.36 18.95 -12.65
C PHE A 313 15.50 19.77 -13.63
N GLU A 314 16.09 20.51 -14.57
CA GLU A 314 15.45 21.57 -15.36
C GLU A 314 14.29 21.11 -16.25
N ASN A 315 14.26 19.82 -16.62
CA ASN A 315 13.27 19.24 -17.54
C ASN A 315 12.25 18.33 -16.85
N GLU A 316 12.25 18.29 -15.51
CA GLU A 316 11.39 17.41 -14.73
C GLU A 316 10.56 18.22 -13.73
N ARG A 317 9.54 17.58 -13.14
CA ARG A 317 8.89 18.13 -11.96
C ARG A 317 9.93 18.17 -10.82
N PRO A 318 10.09 19.30 -10.11
CA PRO A 318 11.07 19.39 -9.03
C PRO A 318 10.69 18.40 -7.93
N TYR A 319 11.70 17.76 -7.35
CA TYR A 319 11.49 16.81 -6.25
C TYR A 319 10.99 17.56 -5.00
N PRO A 320 9.86 17.18 -4.40
CA PRO A 320 9.40 17.82 -3.17
C PRO A 320 10.14 17.26 -1.96
N PHE A 321 10.87 18.12 -1.22
CA PHE A 321 11.45 17.72 0.07
C PHE A 321 10.42 17.90 1.19
N THR A 322 9.95 16.79 1.77
CA THR A 322 8.82 16.77 2.70
C THR A 322 9.23 16.32 4.10
N ILE A 323 8.29 16.37 5.04
CA ILE A 323 8.49 15.81 6.39
C ILE A 323 8.94 14.35 6.36
N ARG A 324 8.55 13.58 5.33
CA ARG A 324 8.98 12.18 5.16
C ARG A 324 10.50 12.03 5.02
N ASN A 325 11.18 12.98 4.37
CA ASN A 325 12.65 12.96 4.30
C ASN A 325 13.26 13.11 5.70
N MET A 326 12.71 14.01 6.53
CA MET A 326 13.17 14.19 7.91
C MET A 326 12.84 12.98 8.80
N GLU A 327 11.68 12.34 8.62
CA GLU A 327 11.36 11.08 9.29
C GLU A 327 12.35 9.98 8.93
N ASN A 328 12.69 9.85 7.63
CA ASN A 328 13.67 8.89 7.16
C ASN A 328 15.05 9.11 7.81
N ILE A 329 15.51 10.38 7.85
CA ILE A 329 16.78 10.77 8.47
C ILE A 329 16.82 10.35 9.94
N LEU A 330 15.78 10.67 10.72
CA LEU A 330 15.73 10.36 12.14
C LEU A 330 15.60 8.86 12.41
N GLN A 331 14.79 8.13 11.63
CA GLN A 331 14.69 6.68 11.72
C GLN A 331 16.02 5.99 11.42
N ASN A 332 16.71 6.41 10.36
CA ASN A 332 18.01 5.87 10.02
C ASN A 332 19.08 6.24 11.06
N THR A 333 18.98 7.43 11.66
CA THR A 333 19.89 7.84 12.75
C THR A 333 19.71 6.95 13.98
N ILE A 334 18.47 6.71 14.42
CA ILE A 334 18.17 5.74 15.50
C ILE A 334 18.74 4.38 15.16
N LYS A 335 18.49 3.91 13.94
CA LYS A 335 18.94 2.59 13.50
C LYS A 335 20.45 2.47 13.52
N ARG A 336 21.17 3.49 13.03
CA ARG A 336 22.63 3.56 13.05
C ARG A 336 23.17 3.56 14.48
N LEU A 337 22.63 4.40 15.35
CA LEU A 337 23.05 4.48 16.75
C LEU A 337 22.80 3.18 17.53
N SER A 338 21.80 2.38 17.13
CA SER A 338 21.54 1.07 17.72
C SER A 338 22.50 -0.04 17.27
N GLN A 339 23.33 0.19 16.24
CA GLN A 339 24.26 -0.83 15.75
C GLN A 339 25.47 -0.96 16.69
N SER A 340 25.87 -2.20 16.98
CA SER A 340 27.02 -2.49 17.85
C SER A 340 28.37 -1.99 17.31
N GLN A 341 28.45 -1.69 16.01
CA GLN A 341 29.65 -1.22 15.33
C GLN A 341 29.68 0.31 15.14
N ASN A 342 28.64 1.03 15.60
CA ASN A 342 28.59 2.48 15.44
C ASN A 342 29.66 3.18 16.30
N THR A 343 30.46 4.01 15.66
CA THR A 343 31.48 4.84 16.31
C THR A 343 31.13 6.33 16.33
N LEU A 344 30.00 6.71 15.70
CA LEU A 344 29.59 8.10 15.57
C LEU A 344 28.84 8.56 16.82
N THR A 345 29.08 9.81 17.22
CA THR A 345 28.22 10.53 18.16
C THR A 345 26.81 10.73 17.58
N PRO A 346 25.80 11.00 18.42
CA PRO A 346 24.45 11.30 17.92
C PRO A 346 24.40 12.41 16.87
N GLN A 347 25.13 13.52 17.08
CA GLN A 347 25.18 14.61 16.10
C GLN A 347 25.88 14.21 14.80
N GLU A 348 26.99 13.49 14.85
CA GLU A 348 27.67 13.00 13.63
C GLU A 348 26.80 12.01 12.85
N ALA A 349 26.09 11.13 13.55
CA ALA A 349 25.14 10.20 12.94
C ALA A 349 23.99 10.96 12.25
N LEU A 350 23.42 11.98 12.91
CA LEU A 350 22.38 12.82 12.34
C LEU A 350 22.86 13.53 11.06
N LEU A 351 24.01 14.20 11.12
CA LEU A 351 24.58 14.91 9.96
C LEU A 351 24.90 13.98 8.80
N LYS A 352 25.38 12.76 9.10
CA LYS A 352 25.63 11.74 8.10
C LYS A 352 24.34 11.29 7.40
N GLU A 353 23.27 11.03 8.15
CA GLU A 353 21.98 10.62 7.57
C GLU A 353 21.30 11.76 6.79
N ILE A 354 21.43 13.01 7.25
CA ILE A 354 21.02 14.20 6.49
C ILE A 354 21.73 14.24 5.14
N PHE A 355 23.05 14.10 5.13
CA PHE A 355 23.83 14.11 3.90
C PHE A 355 23.39 12.99 2.97
N ILE A 356 23.23 11.77 3.48
CA ILE A 356 22.80 10.60 2.69
C ILE A 356 21.43 10.83 2.03
N GLU A 357 20.40 11.17 2.81
CA GLU A 357 19.02 11.29 2.31
C GLU A 357 18.90 12.35 1.21
N TYR A 358 19.54 13.51 1.40
CA TYR A 358 19.48 14.59 0.41
C TYR A 358 20.44 14.39 -0.76
N ASN A 359 21.67 13.93 -0.52
CA ASN A 359 22.66 13.75 -1.58
C ASN A 359 22.26 12.64 -2.57
N ASP A 360 21.54 11.59 -2.12
CA ASP A 360 21.05 10.55 -3.03
C ASP A 360 20.10 11.08 -4.11
N ILE A 361 19.42 12.19 -3.85
CA ILE A 361 18.59 12.90 -4.83
C ILE A 361 19.44 13.90 -5.61
N LEU A 362 20.29 14.67 -4.92
CA LEU A 362 21.03 15.80 -5.50
C LEU A 362 22.25 15.40 -6.34
N LYS A 363 22.78 14.18 -6.19
CA LYS A 363 23.98 13.68 -6.88
C LYS A 363 23.91 13.61 -8.42
N ARG A 364 22.80 14.05 -9.02
CA ARG A 364 22.65 14.22 -10.48
C ARG A 364 23.69 15.15 -11.10
N SER A 365 24.23 16.10 -10.32
CA SER A 365 25.36 16.93 -10.71
C SER A 365 26.38 17.00 -9.57
N PRO A 366 27.69 16.89 -9.86
CA PRO A 366 28.73 17.05 -8.85
C PRO A 366 28.76 18.46 -8.23
N LYS A 367 28.09 19.46 -8.85
CA LYS A 367 27.99 20.82 -8.30
C LYS A 367 26.99 20.93 -7.15
N ASN A 368 26.03 20.00 -7.04
CA ASN A 368 24.99 20.08 -6.02
C ASN A 368 25.49 19.61 -4.65
N THR A 369 26.42 18.65 -4.60
CA THR A 369 26.94 18.10 -3.34
C THR A 369 27.63 19.16 -2.47
N PRO A 370 28.54 20.01 -2.99
CA PRO A 370 29.10 21.12 -2.21
C PRO A 370 28.03 22.09 -1.68
N LEU A 371 27.03 22.44 -2.48
CA LEU A 371 25.94 23.32 -2.07
C LEU A 371 25.12 22.74 -0.92
N LEU A 372 24.86 21.42 -0.95
CA LEU A 372 24.22 20.71 0.16
C LEU A 372 25.05 20.83 1.44
N ILE A 373 26.36 20.57 1.36
CA ILE A 373 27.28 20.64 2.50
C ILE A 373 27.25 22.05 3.11
N ASP A 374 27.30 23.10 2.28
CA ASP A 374 27.26 24.49 2.75
C ASP A 374 25.95 24.81 3.50
N HIS A 375 24.82 24.30 3.02
CA HIS A 375 23.52 24.50 3.68
C HIS A 375 23.38 23.70 4.97
N ILE A 376 23.94 22.49 5.05
CA ILE A 376 24.02 21.72 6.29
C ILE A 376 24.82 22.50 7.33
N LYS A 377 26.03 22.97 6.98
CA LYS A 377 26.90 23.74 7.89
C LYS A 377 26.23 25.03 8.37
N ALA A 378 25.58 25.75 7.46
CA ALA A 378 24.85 26.98 7.80
C ALA A 378 23.70 26.74 8.79
N SER A 379 22.96 25.64 8.62
CA SER A 379 21.79 25.34 9.45
C SER A 379 22.18 24.87 10.86
N PHE A 380 23.22 24.03 10.96
CA PHE A 380 23.68 23.48 12.25
C PHE A 380 24.71 24.37 12.97
N LYS A 381 25.09 25.52 12.38
CA LYS A 381 26.00 26.54 12.97
C LYS A 381 27.31 25.95 13.51
N ASN A 382 27.80 24.91 12.85
CA ASN A 382 28.91 24.10 13.32
C ASN A 382 29.92 23.90 12.19
N ASP A 383 31.21 24.00 12.50
CA ASP A 383 32.32 23.61 11.61
C ASP A 383 32.47 22.07 11.51
N ILE A 384 31.43 21.31 11.88
CA ILE A 384 31.49 19.85 11.93
C ILE A 384 31.76 19.31 10.53
N GLU A 385 32.80 18.48 10.44
CA GLU A 385 33.02 17.64 9.27
C GLU A 385 31.90 16.62 9.18
N ILE A 386 31.18 16.62 8.05
CA ILE A 386 30.20 15.57 7.76
C ILE A 386 31.01 14.27 7.63
N PRO A 387 30.73 13.24 8.44
CA PRO A 387 31.49 12.00 8.37
C PRO A 387 31.43 11.41 6.96
N GLY A 388 32.57 10.99 6.43
CA GLY A 388 32.65 10.38 5.10
C GLY A 388 31.73 9.16 4.96
N ILE A 389 31.26 8.92 3.74
CA ILE A 389 30.56 7.68 3.38
C ILE A 389 31.64 6.63 3.10
N ASN A 390 31.62 5.53 3.85
CA ASN A 390 32.59 4.46 3.67
C ASN A 390 31.97 3.37 2.78
N LEU A 391 32.28 3.37 1.49
CA LEU A 391 31.73 2.43 0.48
C LEU A 391 32.43 1.06 0.49
N GLY A 392 32.74 0.54 1.68
CA GLY A 392 33.37 -0.77 1.85
C GLY A 392 32.38 -1.91 1.68
N PHE A 393 31.97 -2.22 0.46
CA PHE A 393 31.26 -3.47 0.19
C PHE A 393 32.27 -4.59 -0.07
N THR A 394 32.34 -5.59 0.80
CA THR A 394 33.07 -6.83 0.54
C THR A 394 32.05 -7.96 0.46
N GLU A 395 32.19 -8.89 -0.50
CA GLU A 395 31.29 -10.06 -0.63
C GLU A 395 31.26 -10.91 0.66
N GLU A 396 32.21 -10.71 1.58
CA GLU A 396 32.37 -11.40 2.86
C GLU A 396 32.07 -10.51 4.10
N GLY A 397 31.61 -9.26 3.90
CA GLY A 397 31.40 -8.28 4.97
C GLY A 397 30.10 -8.51 5.75
N SER A 398 30.11 -8.20 7.05
CA SER A 398 28.92 -8.26 7.92
C SER A 398 28.14 -6.93 8.00
N SER A 399 28.69 -5.84 7.45
CA SER A 399 28.16 -4.49 7.56
C SER A 399 28.49 -3.64 6.35
N PHE A 400 27.64 -2.67 6.03
CA PHE A 400 27.87 -1.62 5.06
C PHE A 400 27.79 -0.25 5.74
N ASP A 401 28.84 0.56 5.63
CA ASP A 401 28.90 1.91 6.22
C ASP A 401 28.55 1.94 7.73
N GLY A 402 28.95 0.91 8.49
CA GLY A 402 28.63 0.76 9.92
C GLY A 402 27.18 0.31 10.23
N ILE A 403 26.40 -0.03 9.20
CA ILE A 403 25.06 -0.61 9.31
C ILE A 403 25.15 -2.11 9.01
N SER A 404 24.61 -2.96 9.89
CA SER A 404 24.57 -4.42 9.64
C SER A 404 23.80 -4.73 8.35
N LEU A 405 24.30 -5.68 7.56
CA LEU A 405 23.61 -6.10 6.34
C LEU A 405 22.24 -6.72 6.69
N PRO A 406 21.13 -6.26 6.08
CA PRO A 406 19.80 -6.76 6.39
C PRO A 406 19.63 -8.20 5.88
N GLN A 407 19.49 -9.14 6.79
CA GLN A 407 19.16 -10.53 6.49
C GLN A 407 17.64 -10.73 6.54
N PRO A 408 17.08 -11.68 5.76
CA PRO A 408 15.68 -12.10 5.92
C PRO A 408 15.43 -12.57 7.36
N GLU A 409 14.35 -12.10 7.98
CA GLU A 409 13.89 -12.56 9.30
C GLU A 409 13.42 -14.02 9.25
N VAL A 410 12.91 -14.45 8.10
CA VAL A 410 12.43 -15.81 7.86
C VAL A 410 13.30 -16.48 6.80
N VAL A 411 13.61 -17.77 7.01
CA VAL A 411 14.36 -18.57 6.04
C VAL A 411 13.60 -18.57 4.69
N PRO A 412 14.25 -18.19 3.58
CA PRO A 412 13.65 -18.19 2.25
C PRO A 412 12.92 -19.50 1.94
N SER A 413 11.63 -19.40 1.67
CA SER A 413 10.76 -20.55 1.36
C SER A 413 11.17 -21.23 0.06
N ASN A 414 11.64 -20.46 -0.93
CA ASN A 414 12.13 -20.96 -2.19
C ASN A 414 13.54 -20.40 -2.51
N LYS A 415 14.57 -21.18 -2.17
CA LYS A 415 15.97 -20.83 -2.45
C LYS A 415 16.29 -20.68 -3.94
N SER A 416 15.49 -21.23 -4.85
CA SER A 416 15.72 -21.07 -6.30
C SER A 416 15.42 -19.64 -6.79
N LEU A 417 14.72 -18.83 -5.99
CA LEU A 417 14.45 -17.42 -6.27
C LEU A 417 15.55 -16.49 -5.77
N ILE A 418 16.58 -17.00 -5.09
CA ILE A 418 17.76 -16.20 -4.75
C ILE A 418 18.64 -16.12 -6.01
N PRO A 419 18.96 -14.92 -6.53
CA PRO A 419 19.73 -14.79 -7.76
C PRO A 419 21.10 -15.43 -7.61
N THR A 420 21.60 -16.10 -8.65
CA THR A 420 22.96 -16.65 -8.66
C THR A 420 23.94 -15.65 -9.26
N LYS A 421 25.24 -15.88 -9.05
CA LYS A 421 26.29 -15.06 -9.67
C LYS A 421 26.23 -15.10 -11.20
N ASP A 422 25.83 -16.24 -11.78
CA ASP A 422 25.68 -16.40 -13.23
C ASP A 422 24.45 -15.65 -13.81
N MET A 423 23.44 -15.37 -12.98
CA MET A 423 22.26 -14.60 -13.38
C MET A 423 22.51 -13.09 -13.35
N VAL A 424 23.51 -12.61 -12.61
CA VAL A 424 23.75 -11.19 -12.38
C VAL A 424 25.18 -10.82 -12.81
N ASP A 425 25.32 -10.39 -14.06
CA ASP A 425 26.59 -9.91 -14.62
C ASP A 425 26.80 -8.41 -14.32
N LEU A 426 26.88 -8.08 -13.03
CA LEU A 426 27.09 -6.70 -12.57
C LEU A 426 28.57 -6.43 -12.33
N ILE A 427 29.16 -5.53 -13.13
CA ILE A 427 30.51 -5.01 -12.88
C ILE A 427 30.45 -3.97 -11.76
N LEU A 428 31.16 -4.25 -10.67
CA LEU A 428 31.28 -3.32 -9.55
C LEU A 428 32.12 -2.10 -9.95
N THR A 429 31.45 -0.96 -10.07
CA THR A 429 31.99 0.38 -10.22
C THR A 429 31.64 1.22 -8.98
N GLU A 430 32.31 2.36 -8.79
CA GLU A 430 31.99 3.33 -7.72
C GLU A 430 30.50 3.71 -7.72
N GLN A 431 29.92 3.96 -8.89
CA GLN A 431 28.49 4.27 -9.03
C GLN A 431 27.59 3.10 -8.59
N THR A 432 27.89 1.87 -9.00
CA THR A 432 27.07 0.70 -8.59
C THR A 432 27.20 0.40 -7.10
N LEU A 433 28.33 0.72 -6.48
CA LEU A 433 28.52 0.61 -5.03
C LEU A 433 27.68 1.67 -4.30
N ASP A 434 27.65 2.89 -4.82
CA ASP A 434 26.77 3.96 -4.32
C ASP A 434 25.29 3.62 -4.47
N ASP A 435 24.89 3.01 -5.58
CA ASP A 435 23.52 2.56 -5.80
C ASP A 435 23.17 1.40 -4.87
N THR A 436 24.11 0.46 -4.66
CA THR A 436 23.97 -0.63 -3.69
C THR A 436 23.73 -0.08 -2.28
N ARG A 437 24.44 0.98 -1.87
CA ARG A 437 24.17 1.66 -0.58
C ARG A 437 22.71 2.10 -0.47
N ALA A 438 22.21 2.83 -1.47
CA ALA A 438 20.84 3.35 -1.45
C ALA A 438 19.81 2.20 -1.40
N ILE A 439 20.08 1.10 -2.11
CA ILE A 439 19.26 -0.11 -2.12
C ILE A 439 19.26 -0.79 -0.74
N LEU A 440 20.41 -0.86 -0.05
CA LEU A 440 20.52 -1.45 1.29
C LEU A 440 19.61 -0.74 2.31
N TYR A 441 19.47 0.59 2.22
CA TYR A 441 18.50 1.32 3.05
C TYR A 441 17.04 0.92 2.77
N GLY A 442 16.72 0.55 1.53
CA GLY A 442 15.44 -0.05 1.16
C GLY A 442 15.23 -1.39 1.85
N PHE A 443 16.20 -2.30 1.78
CA PHE A 443 16.14 -3.59 2.49
C PHE A 443 16.04 -3.42 4.01
N ASN A 444 16.63 -2.37 4.55
CA ASN A 444 16.61 -2.10 5.98
C ASN A 444 15.26 -1.58 6.50
N ASN A 445 14.37 -1.11 5.63
CA ASN A 445 13.13 -0.44 6.01
C ASN A 445 11.90 -1.15 5.40
N LYS A 446 11.15 -1.89 6.24
CA LYS A 446 10.08 -2.81 5.80
C LYS A 446 8.99 -2.19 4.91
N ARG A 447 8.70 -0.90 5.08
CA ARG A 447 7.63 -0.18 4.37
C ARG A 447 8.14 0.99 3.53
N ARG A 448 9.42 0.97 3.14
CA ARG A 448 10.00 2.02 2.30
C ARG A 448 10.28 1.47 0.90
N PRO A 449 9.37 1.64 -0.07
CA PRO A 449 9.69 1.39 -1.46
C PRO A 449 10.87 2.26 -1.90
N VAL A 450 11.78 1.70 -2.69
CA VAL A 450 12.91 2.44 -3.25
C VAL A 450 12.77 2.53 -4.77
N MET A 451 12.81 3.75 -5.30
CA MET A 451 12.76 4.00 -6.73
C MET A 451 14.15 4.39 -7.26
N LEU A 452 14.62 3.65 -8.26
CA LEU A 452 15.87 3.90 -8.96
C LEU A 452 15.58 4.63 -10.28
N LEU A 453 16.06 5.86 -10.40
CA LEU A 453 15.95 6.66 -11.62
C LEU A 453 17.28 6.66 -12.36
N GLY A 454 17.24 6.40 -13.66
CA GLY A 454 18.44 6.48 -14.51
C GLY A 454 18.16 6.01 -15.93
N GLN A 455 19.13 6.11 -16.83
CA GLN A 455 18.95 5.67 -18.22
C GLN A 455 18.69 4.16 -18.33
N THR A 456 18.01 3.74 -19.39
CA THR A 456 17.82 2.31 -19.71
C THR A 456 19.17 1.61 -19.82
N ALA A 457 19.25 0.35 -19.39
CA ALA A 457 20.47 -0.45 -19.35
C ALA A 457 21.60 0.08 -18.44
N GLY A 458 21.32 1.02 -17.52
CA GLY A 458 22.27 1.49 -16.51
C GLY A 458 22.51 0.53 -15.33
N GLY A 459 22.13 -0.74 -15.44
CA GLY A 459 22.31 -1.75 -14.38
C GLY A 459 21.37 -1.63 -13.18
N LYS A 460 20.32 -0.80 -13.22
CA LYS A 460 19.42 -0.55 -12.06
C LYS A 460 18.81 -1.85 -11.49
N THR A 461 18.21 -2.65 -12.36
CA THR A 461 17.58 -3.93 -12.00
C THR A 461 18.65 -4.92 -11.50
N ASP A 462 19.79 -4.98 -12.20
CA ASP A 462 20.91 -5.87 -11.85
C ASP A 462 21.54 -5.53 -10.51
N THR A 463 21.64 -4.25 -10.13
CA THR A 463 22.13 -3.82 -8.82
C THR A 463 21.21 -4.30 -7.70
N VAL A 464 19.88 -4.25 -7.89
CA VAL A 464 18.93 -4.80 -6.90
C VAL A 464 19.07 -6.33 -6.83
N ALA A 465 19.15 -7.01 -7.98
CA ALA A 465 19.34 -8.47 -8.03
C ALA A 465 20.64 -8.91 -7.36
N ASN A 466 21.76 -8.21 -7.61
CA ASN A 466 23.04 -8.49 -6.98
C ASN A 466 22.97 -8.28 -5.47
N THR A 467 22.31 -7.21 -5.03
CA THR A 467 22.12 -6.93 -3.59
C THR A 467 21.28 -8.03 -2.95
N ALA A 468 20.17 -8.43 -3.57
CA ALA A 468 19.33 -9.53 -3.09
C ALA A 468 20.11 -10.86 -2.99
N ARG A 469 20.95 -11.18 -3.99
CA ARG A 469 21.87 -12.34 -3.95
C ARG A 469 22.74 -12.32 -2.70
N ILE A 470 23.42 -11.20 -2.44
CA ILE A 470 24.40 -11.12 -1.35
C ILE A 470 23.70 -11.18 0.01
N LEU A 471 22.50 -10.63 0.11
CA LEU A 471 21.69 -10.68 1.32
C LEU A 471 20.91 -11.99 1.49
N ASN A 472 20.94 -12.92 0.53
CA ASN A 472 20.12 -14.14 0.49
C ASN A 472 18.60 -13.90 0.46
N TRP A 473 18.18 -12.86 -0.26
CA TRP A 473 16.77 -12.54 -0.45
C TRP A 473 16.18 -13.20 -1.68
N GLN A 474 14.94 -13.69 -1.56
CA GLN A 474 14.17 -14.14 -2.72
C GLN A 474 13.86 -12.94 -3.60
N TYR A 475 14.13 -13.03 -4.90
CA TYR A 475 14.08 -11.92 -5.83
C TYR A 475 13.15 -12.23 -7.01
N ARG A 476 12.40 -11.21 -7.45
CA ARG A 476 11.59 -11.25 -8.66
C ARG A 476 11.57 -9.86 -9.29
N SER A 477 11.67 -9.78 -10.62
CA SER A 477 11.37 -8.54 -11.34
C SER A 477 10.28 -8.76 -12.38
N GLU A 478 9.45 -7.74 -12.58
CA GLU A 478 8.31 -7.78 -13.49
C GLU A 478 8.27 -6.46 -14.28
N ASN A 479 8.23 -6.56 -15.61
CA ASN A 479 8.19 -5.41 -16.49
C ASN A 479 6.74 -4.97 -16.72
N LEU A 480 6.40 -3.76 -16.24
CA LEU A 480 5.03 -3.24 -16.27
C LEU A 480 4.52 -2.88 -17.67
N ARG A 481 5.41 -2.76 -18.67
CA ARG A 481 4.99 -2.53 -20.05
C ARG A 481 4.28 -3.73 -20.66
N ASP A 482 4.72 -4.93 -20.30
CA ASP A 482 4.26 -6.19 -20.87
C ASP A 482 3.42 -7.01 -19.89
N THR A 483 3.29 -6.54 -18.63
CA THR A 483 2.58 -7.25 -17.56
C THR A 483 1.26 -6.57 -17.23
N PRO A 484 0.11 -7.16 -17.58
CA PRO A 484 -1.18 -6.59 -17.24
C PRO A 484 -1.47 -6.69 -15.73
N LEU A 485 -2.35 -5.83 -15.22
CA LEU A 485 -2.77 -5.83 -13.81
C LEU A 485 -3.24 -7.21 -13.32
N SER A 486 -3.91 -7.98 -14.18
CA SER A 486 -4.37 -9.34 -13.91
C SER A 486 -3.26 -10.32 -13.52
N SER A 487 -2.04 -10.11 -14.03
CA SER A 487 -0.88 -10.95 -13.71
C SER A 487 -0.22 -10.54 -12.40
N LEU A 488 -0.36 -9.27 -12.00
CA LEU A 488 0.19 -8.72 -10.76
C LEU A 488 -0.72 -8.99 -9.56
N ILE A 489 -2.01 -8.68 -9.69
CA ILE A 489 -2.99 -8.88 -8.61
C ILE A 489 -3.56 -10.29 -8.63
N GLY A 490 -3.84 -10.83 -9.81
CA GLY A 490 -4.45 -12.15 -9.98
C GLY A 490 -5.79 -12.10 -10.70
N THR A 491 -6.27 -13.27 -11.09
CA THR A 491 -7.54 -13.45 -11.80
C THR A 491 -8.24 -14.73 -11.39
N TYR A 492 -9.56 -14.76 -11.56
CA TYR A 492 -10.30 -16.00 -11.51
C TYR A 492 -9.97 -16.85 -12.73
N GLN A 493 -9.43 -18.04 -12.47
CA GLN A 493 -9.11 -19.03 -13.48
C GLN A 493 -9.76 -20.35 -13.11
N ARG A 494 -10.06 -21.16 -14.13
CA ARG A 494 -10.61 -22.49 -13.90
C ARG A 494 -9.50 -23.39 -13.34
N ASP A 495 -9.66 -23.83 -12.11
CA ASP A 495 -8.74 -24.76 -11.49
C ASP A 495 -8.80 -26.11 -12.23
N HIS A 496 -7.63 -26.63 -12.61
CA HIS A 496 -7.54 -27.85 -13.42
C HIS A 496 -7.92 -29.12 -12.65
N ASN A 497 -7.81 -29.12 -11.32
CA ASN A 497 -8.09 -30.27 -10.45
C ASN A 497 -9.56 -30.33 -10.01
N THR A 498 -10.22 -29.18 -9.91
CA THR A 498 -11.60 -29.05 -9.41
C THR A 498 -12.58 -28.62 -10.51
N GLY A 499 -12.10 -28.09 -11.63
CA GLY A 499 -12.93 -27.62 -12.74
C GLY A 499 -13.76 -26.36 -12.43
N ILE A 500 -13.52 -25.68 -11.30
CA ILE A 500 -14.27 -24.51 -10.82
C ILE A 500 -13.39 -23.27 -10.89
N LEU A 501 -14.00 -22.09 -10.98
CA LEU A 501 -13.27 -20.82 -10.90
C LEU A 501 -12.70 -20.62 -9.49
N SER A 502 -11.38 -20.58 -9.40
CA SER A 502 -10.65 -20.18 -8.19
C SER A 502 -9.88 -18.90 -8.49
N PHE A 503 -9.75 -18.02 -7.49
CA PHE A 503 -8.86 -16.89 -7.61
C PHE A 503 -7.41 -17.39 -7.59
N LYS A 504 -6.68 -17.16 -8.69
CA LYS A 504 -5.25 -17.39 -8.76
C LYS A 504 -4.54 -16.07 -8.51
N GLU A 505 -3.78 -16.03 -7.42
CA GLU A 505 -3.00 -14.87 -7.02
C GLU A 505 -1.97 -14.49 -8.09
N GLY A 506 -1.81 -13.19 -8.29
CA GLY A 506 -0.76 -12.64 -9.13
C GLY A 506 0.54 -12.46 -8.37
N ILE A 507 1.59 -12.07 -9.09
CA ILE A 507 2.94 -12.00 -8.55
C ILE A 507 3.13 -10.96 -7.44
N LEU A 508 2.38 -9.84 -7.45
CA LEU A 508 2.46 -8.88 -6.36
C LEU A 508 1.97 -9.50 -5.04
N ILE A 509 0.84 -10.20 -5.07
CA ILE A 509 0.28 -10.86 -3.88
C ILE A 509 1.18 -12.01 -3.42
N GLU A 510 1.68 -12.82 -4.36
CA GLU A 510 2.62 -13.89 -4.05
C GLU A 510 3.88 -13.34 -3.37
N ALA A 511 4.46 -12.26 -3.91
CA ALA A 511 5.64 -11.60 -3.36
C ALA A 511 5.38 -11.02 -1.97
N MET A 512 4.23 -10.37 -1.76
CA MET A 512 3.82 -9.83 -0.47
C MET A 512 3.66 -10.94 0.59
N LYS A 513 3.05 -12.08 0.24
CA LYS A 513 2.83 -13.20 1.18
C LYS A 513 4.09 -13.99 1.52
N ASN A 514 5.02 -14.11 0.58
CA ASN A 514 6.22 -14.95 0.72
C ASN A 514 7.50 -14.16 1.03
N GLY A 515 7.42 -12.82 1.15
CA GLY A 515 8.56 -11.99 1.51
C GLY A 515 9.61 -11.88 0.43
N TYR A 516 9.18 -11.65 -0.82
CA TYR A 516 10.11 -11.44 -1.91
C TYR A 516 10.60 -9.98 -1.93
N CYS A 517 11.80 -9.78 -2.44
CA CYS A 517 12.24 -8.53 -3.05
C CYS A 517 11.65 -8.45 -4.47
N LEU A 518 10.59 -7.66 -4.63
CA LEU A 518 9.93 -7.45 -5.92
C LEU A 518 10.42 -6.14 -6.56
N VAL A 519 10.87 -6.22 -7.82
CA VAL A 519 11.21 -5.06 -8.64
C VAL A 519 10.13 -4.84 -9.69
N LEU A 520 9.48 -3.68 -9.66
CA LEU A 520 8.59 -3.24 -10.72
C LEU A 520 9.37 -2.40 -11.73
N GLU A 521 9.60 -2.95 -12.91
CA GLU A 521 10.35 -2.28 -13.96
C GLU A 521 9.46 -1.39 -14.81
N GLU A 522 9.99 -0.23 -15.21
CA GLU A 522 9.29 0.79 -15.99
C GLU A 522 7.98 1.26 -15.34
N ILE A 523 8.07 1.70 -14.08
CA ILE A 523 6.92 2.15 -13.26
C ILE A 523 6.05 3.24 -13.91
N ASN A 524 6.55 3.94 -14.92
CA ASN A 524 5.74 4.85 -15.75
C ASN A 524 4.61 4.15 -16.55
N PHE A 525 4.61 2.83 -16.67
CA PHE A 525 3.52 2.05 -17.26
C PHE A 525 2.58 1.43 -16.22
N MET A 526 2.76 1.78 -14.94
CA MET A 526 1.92 1.29 -13.85
C MET A 526 0.45 1.61 -14.10
N ASP A 527 -0.38 0.57 -13.99
CA ASP A 527 -1.83 0.71 -13.91
C ASP A 527 -2.22 1.39 -12.60
N THR A 528 -3.19 2.29 -12.64
CA THR A 528 -3.66 3.03 -11.46
C THR A 528 -4.28 2.13 -10.38
N GLY A 529 -4.89 1.00 -10.75
CA GLY A 529 -5.34 0.00 -9.77
C GLY A 529 -4.16 -0.63 -9.01
N LEU A 530 -2.97 -0.75 -9.63
CA LEU A 530 -1.75 -1.18 -8.94
C LEU A 530 -1.23 -0.10 -7.97
N LEU A 531 -1.37 1.17 -8.35
CA LEU A 531 -0.97 2.29 -7.50
C LEU A 531 -1.80 2.34 -6.21
N GLU A 532 -3.10 2.05 -6.28
CA GLU A 532 -3.97 1.94 -5.11
C GLU A 532 -3.48 0.88 -4.14
N VAL A 533 -3.22 -0.33 -4.64
CA VAL A 533 -2.68 -1.46 -3.88
C VAL A 533 -1.40 -1.08 -3.14
N ILE A 534 -0.47 -0.44 -3.85
CA ILE A 534 0.82 -0.05 -3.29
C ILE A 534 0.66 1.07 -2.26
N SER A 535 -0.23 2.04 -2.53
CA SER A 535 -0.49 3.17 -1.62
C SER A 535 -1.13 2.71 -0.32
N GLU A 536 -2.13 1.81 -0.39
CA GLU A 536 -2.75 1.20 0.79
C GLU A 536 -1.72 0.47 1.64
N TRP A 537 -0.82 -0.31 1.03
CA TRP A 537 0.26 -0.98 1.75
C TRP A 537 1.23 0.00 2.43
N ILE A 538 1.65 1.06 1.74
CA ILE A 538 2.58 2.05 2.29
C ILE A 538 1.95 2.74 3.52
N ASP A 539 0.66 3.09 3.43
CA ASP A 539 -0.02 3.88 4.44
C ASP A 539 -0.54 3.03 5.62
N GLU A 540 -1.18 1.90 5.33
CA GLU A 540 -1.85 1.06 6.35
C GLU A 540 -1.01 -0.15 6.76
N GLY A 541 -0.06 -0.57 5.92
CA GLY A 541 0.77 -1.75 6.19
C GLY A 541 0.14 -3.09 5.83
N HIS A 542 -1.08 -3.07 5.34
CA HIS A 542 -1.81 -4.17 4.74
C HIS A 542 -2.41 -3.68 3.42
N PHE A 543 -2.98 -4.60 2.66
CA PHE A 543 -3.62 -4.30 1.39
C PHE A 543 -4.85 -5.16 1.24
N THR A 544 -5.93 -4.60 0.71
CA THR A 544 -7.15 -5.32 0.38
C THR A 544 -7.18 -5.68 -1.09
N ASN A 545 -7.16 -6.98 -1.42
CA ASN A 545 -7.23 -7.41 -2.80
C ASN A 545 -8.52 -6.92 -3.49
N PRO A 546 -8.45 -6.09 -4.55
CA PRO A 546 -9.64 -5.46 -5.14
C PRO A 546 -10.52 -6.48 -5.87
N LYS A 547 -9.99 -7.66 -6.21
CA LYS A 547 -10.77 -8.74 -6.83
C LYS A 547 -11.43 -9.64 -5.82
N THR A 548 -10.79 -9.87 -4.67
CA THR A 548 -11.31 -10.76 -3.63
C THR A 548 -11.98 -10.03 -2.48
N HIS A 549 -11.76 -8.73 -2.28
CA HIS A 549 -12.07 -7.96 -1.05
C HIS A 549 -11.58 -8.66 0.21
N GLU A 550 -10.40 -9.28 0.15
CA GLU A 550 -9.74 -9.92 1.30
C GLU A 550 -8.44 -9.21 1.59
N GLU A 551 -8.19 -8.97 2.87
CA GLU A 551 -6.92 -8.43 3.34
C GLU A 551 -5.80 -9.45 3.10
N VAL A 552 -4.72 -8.98 2.48
CA VAL A 552 -3.52 -9.75 2.22
C VAL A 552 -2.56 -9.53 3.37
N SER A 553 -2.24 -10.62 4.08
CA SER A 553 -1.16 -10.60 5.07
C SER A 553 0.19 -10.40 4.39
N ILE A 554 0.94 -9.40 4.83
CA ILE A 554 2.23 -9.02 4.24
C ILE A 554 3.37 -9.55 5.09
N HIS A 555 4.27 -10.28 4.43
CA HIS A 555 5.43 -10.88 5.05
C HIS A 555 6.42 -9.80 5.54
N PRO A 556 7.05 -9.96 6.72
CA PRO A 556 8.00 -8.98 7.26
C PRO A 556 9.21 -8.71 6.35
N ASP A 557 9.60 -9.71 5.55
CA ASP A 557 10.66 -9.62 4.54
C ASP A 557 10.16 -9.21 3.15
N PHE A 558 8.94 -8.67 2.97
CA PHE A 558 8.59 -8.11 1.66
C PHE A 558 9.32 -6.78 1.43
N ARG A 559 9.91 -6.58 0.24
CA ARG A 559 10.50 -5.29 -0.17
C ARG A 559 10.11 -4.97 -1.60
N LEU A 560 9.77 -3.70 -1.83
CA LEU A 560 9.38 -3.20 -3.14
C LEU A 560 10.44 -2.24 -3.68
N PHE A 561 10.92 -2.53 -4.87
CA PHE A 561 11.76 -1.63 -5.64
C PHE A 561 11.03 -1.26 -6.94
N ALA A 562 11.32 -0.08 -7.46
CA ALA A 562 10.82 0.37 -8.74
C ALA A 562 11.95 0.94 -9.58
N THR A 563 11.92 0.71 -10.88
CA THR A 563 12.86 1.37 -11.81
C THR A 563 12.11 2.30 -12.74
N LEU A 564 12.67 3.50 -12.95
CA LEU A 564 12.12 4.51 -13.84
C LEU A 564 13.20 4.99 -14.81
N ASN A 565 12.84 5.08 -16.09
CA ASN A 565 13.66 5.73 -17.10
C ASN A 565 13.16 7.18 -17.26
N PRO A 566 13.99 8.21 -17.01
CA PRO A 566 13.58 9.60 -17.14
C PRO A 566 13.25 9.94 -18.60
N ILE A 567 12.33 10.89 -18.80
CA ILE A 567 11.88 11.31 -20.12
C ILE A 567 12.89 12.33 -20.68
N GLN A 568 14.02 11.89 -21.22
CA GLN A 568 14.89 12.78 -22.00
C GLN A 568 14.54 12.72 -23.49
N GLY A 569 14.26 13.89 -24.08
CA GLY A 569 14.38 14.14 -25.51
C GLY A 569 13.10 14.43 -26.28
N VAL A 570 13.01 15.65 -26.80
CA VAL A 570 12.09 16.12 -27.84
C VAL A 570 12.18 15.20 -29.07
N THR A 571 11.35 14.15 -29.16
CA THR A 571 10.84 13.50 -30.39
C THR A 571 10.13 12.18 -30.05
N ARG A 572 8.99 12.27 -29.37
CA ARG A 572 7.80 11.42 -29.57
C ARG A 572 6.77 11.82 -28.53
N LEU A 573 5.60 12.22 -29.02
CA LEU A 573 4.42 12.46 -28.21
C LEU A 573 4.26 11.34 -27.17
N SER A 574 3.98 11.78 -25.95
CA SER A 574 3.67 11.06 -24.72
C SER A 574 2.45 10.14 -24.86
N LEU A 575 2.54 9.15 -25.73
CA LEU A 575 1.54 8.10 -25.86
C LEU A 575 1.89 6.99 -24.86
N GLY A 576 1.19 6.98 -23.72
CA GLY A 576 1.15 5.84 -22.79
C GLY A 576 2.10 5.87 -21.59
N ARG A 577 2.75 6.99 -21.26
CA ARG A 577 3.51 7.12 -20.00
C ARG A 577 2.67 7.87 -18.97
N ASN A 578 2.37 7.23 -17.85
CA ASN A 578 1.72 7.88 -16.71
C ASN A 578 2.73 8.82 -16.04
N THR A 579 2.27 10.03 -15.71
CA THR A 579 2.99 10.89 -14.76
C THR A 579 2.70 10.32 -13.37
N LEU A 580 3.73 9.90 -12.65
CA LEU A 580 3.54 9.43 -11.28
C LEU A 580 3.10 10.61 -10.40
N PRO A 581 2.10 10.44 -9.54
CA PRO A 581 1.82 11.43 -8.50
C PRO A 581 3.03 11.56 -7.57
N ALA A 582 3.19 12.76 -7.00
CA ALA A 582 4.34 13.14 -6.19
C ALA A 582 4.34 12.50 -4.81
#